data_AF-A0A1R3HBD5-F1
#
_entry.id   AF-A0A1R3HBD5-F1
#
_cell.length_a   1.000
_cell.length_b   1.000
_cell.length_c   1.000
_cell.angle_alpha   90.00
_cell.angle_beta   90.00
_cell.angle_gamma   90.00
#
_symmetry.space_group_name_H-M   'P 1'
#
loop_
_entity.id
_entity.type
_entity.pdbx_description
1 polymer ?
#
loop_
_entity_poly.entity_id
_entity_poly.type
_entity_poly.pdbx_seq_one_letter_code
_entity_poly.pdbx_strand_id
1 'polypeptide(L)'
;MASREVSAMIKQGFISDPTISLSFSPSRTTPTVTLSRLYSPTSSPPPPPPPPTTTATTELTRSTQNPTLFEMMSEEHFRDAKSIDESRRKMNSKVSKSLTELKIFSMNNLGLGSGDVRLTVVSRDGYRVSMDVHKRVLSEKSKYFAERLSQRREKGTSHTVEISEIDDLEVYVEIVVLMYSDDMKKRLIGEDVNRILALLKVSAEIMFDAGISACLEYLEAVPWSEEEEEKVIAHLSQLELHSSTEVLQRVSSEPSTSARPDDVFLQLLSGVLLAKDDKARREMKNLISRLLREDSFDDDNRLDVSKDTLYHLCHRCLSSLVLCLSEATGMDDSRRDRGVLMAEIAREADNLQWIVDILIEKRMANDFVKLWADQRELAALHSKIPTMYRHEISRITAQLCIAIGRGNILVPKDSRFSLLSTWLEALYEDFGWMRRASRSVDKKLVEDGLSQTILTLSLRQQQIILLSWFNRFLNKGDDCPNIQRAFEVWWRRAFIKQYGDMHDGSQLQITVCNFPS
;
A
#
# COMPACT_ATOMS: atom_id res chain seq x y z
N MET A 1 -24.21 -32.26 -34.33
CA MET A 1 -24.76 -30.90 -34.09
C MET A 1 -23.64 -30.03 -33.50
N ALA A 2 -23.68 -28.70 -33.70
CA ALA A 2 -22.73 -27.70 -33.18
C ALA A 2 -21.23 -28.04 -33.42
N SER A 3 -20.64 -27.68 -34.56
CA SER A 3 -20.27 -26.32 -35.01
C SER A 3 -19.17 -25.66 -34.18
N ARG A 4 -18.01 -25.46 -34.82
CA ARG A 4 -16.92 -24.54 -34.42
C ARG A 4 -16.19 -24.08 -35.68
N GLU A 5 -16.65 -22.97 -36.23
CA GLU A 5 -15.84 -22.14 -37.12
C GLU A 5 -15.24 -20.99 -36.31
N VAL A 6 -14.01 -20.60 -36.65
CA VAL A 6 -13.61 -19.26 -37.12
C VAL A 6 -12.13 -19.37 -37.51
N SER A 7 -11.77 -18.77 -38.65
CA SER A 7 -10.39 -18.71 -39.13
C SER A 7 -10.13 -17.34 -39.75
N ALA A 8 -9.07 -16.66 -39.32
CA ALA A 8 -8.52 -15.47 -39.96
C ALA A 8 -7.06 -15.24 -39.53
N MET A 9 -6.24 -14.75 -40.45
CA MET A 9 -4.84 -14.33 -40.25
C MET A 9 -4.64 -12.92 -40.81
N ILE A 10 -3.44 -12.34 -40.56
CA ILE A 10 -2.78 -11.11 -41.10
C ILE A 10 -2.60 -10.07 -39.99
N LYS A 11 -1.48 -9.37 -39.73
CA LYS A 11 -0.03 -9.30 -40.12
C LYS A 11 0.38 -7.86 -40.51
N GLN A 12 1.36 -7.30 -39.75
CA GLN A 12 2.22 -6.14 -40.07
C GLN A 12 1.49 -4.76 -40.17
N GLY A 13 2.09 -3.58 -39.89
CA GLY A 13 3.41 -3.13 -39.38
C GLY A 13 3.38 -1.57 -39.30
N PHE A 14 4.43 -0.77 -39.02
CA PHE A 14 5.81 -0.96 -38.51
C PHE A 14 6.47 0.44 -38.29
N ILE A 15 7.40 0.62 -37.32
CA ILE A 15 8.50 1.66 -37.29
C ILE A 15 8.06 3.16 -37.14
N SER A 16 8.71 4.08 -36.39
CA SER A 16 9.73 4.05 -35.30
C SER A 16 9.85 5.42 -34.56
N ASP A 17 10.54 5.42 -33.40
CA ASP A 17 11.14 6.52 -32.59
C ASP A 17 12.09 7.49 -33.37
N PRO A 18 12.69 8.62 -32.81
CA PRO A 18 13.13 8.85 -31.41
C PRO A 18 13.11 10.31 -30.82
N THR A 19 13.74 10.45 -29.62
CA THR A 19 14.20 11.68 -28.87
C THR A 19 13.17 12.35 -27.94
N ILE A 20 13.51 12.90 -26.76
CA ILE A 20 14.72 13.62 -26.28
C ILE A 20 15.36 12.99 -25.00
N SER A 21 16.60 13.40 -24.68
CA SER A 21 17.46 12.90 -23.58
C SER A 21 17.55 13.82 -22.35
N LEU A 22 18.18 13.32 -21.26
CA LEU A 22 19.05 13.97 -20.24
C LEU A 22 19.09 13.05 -18.98
N SER A 23 20.13 12.96 -18.13
CA SER A 23 21.59 13.13 -18.30
C SER A 23 22.33 12.71 -17.01
N PHE A 24 23.38 11.88 -17.09
CA PHE A 24 24.35 11.71 -15.97
C PHE A 24 25.75 11.36 -16.51
N SER A 25 26.79 11.93 -15.89
CA SER A 25 28.21 11.69 -16.18
C SER A 25 28.85 10.79 -15.11
N PRO A 26 29.96 10.11 -15.43
CA PRO A 26 31.23 10.54 -14.83
C PRO A 26 32.44 10.52 -15.80
N SER A 27 33.62 10.96 -15.33
CA SER A 27 34.76 11.35 -16.18
C SER A 27 36.06 10.56 -15.91
N ARG A 28 36.78 10.21 -17.01
CA ARG A 28 38.19 9.73 -17.06
C ARG A 28 38.46 8.37 -16.37
N THR A 29 39.48 7.57 -16.73
CA THR A 29 40.76 7.80 -17.46
C THR A 29 41.04 6.79 -18.60
N THR A 30 42.04 7.09 -19.43
CA THR A 30 42.62 6.29 -20.55
C THR A 30 44.07 5.85 -20.21
N PRO A 31 44.91 5.24 -21.09
CA PRO A 31 44.74 4.70 -22.47
C PRO A 31 45.05 3.16 -22.52
N THR A 32 45.30 2.42 -23.61
CA THR A 32 46.14 2.56 -24.84
C THR A 32 45.87 1.30 -25.74
N VAL A 33 46.37 1.01 -26.97
CA VAL A 33 47.42 1.52 -27.89
C VAL A 33 47.05 1.19 -29.37
N THR A 34 47.40 2.06 -30.34
CA THR A 34 47.60 1.76 -31.81
C THR A 34 46.39 1.24 -32.65
N LEU A 35 46.38 1.28 -33.99
CA LEU A 35 47.38 1.62 -35.04
C LEU A 35 46.71 2.37 -36.23
N SER A 36 47.48 2.84 -37.23
CA SER A 36 47.08 3.86 -38.22
C SER A 36 47.37 3.51 -39.70
N ARG A 37 46.62 4.13 -40.64
CA ARG A 37 46.87 4.37 -42.11
C ARG A 37 45.57 4.84 -42.81
N LEU A 38 45.53 5.51 -43.99
CA LEU A 38 46.31 6.66 -44.55
C LEU A 38 45.65 7.14 -45.89
N TYR A 39 45.84 8.41 -46.30
CA TYR A 39 45.60 9.07 -47.63
C TYR A 39 44.17 9.34 -48.20
N SER A 40 43.75 10.63 -48.15
CA SER A 40 43.63 11.65 -49.25
C SER A 40 43.21 11.29 -50.71
N PRO A 41 42.76 12.27 -51.57
CA PRO A 41 41.91 13.47 -51.37
C PRO A 41 40.95 13.85 -52.58
N THR A 42 40.45 15.10 -52.60
CA THR A 42 39.95 15.94 -53.74
C THR A 42 38.58 15.73 -54.41
N SER A 43 37.70 16.75 -54.29
CA SER A 43 37.00 17.47 -55.39
C SER A 43 36.18 18.67 -54.83
N SER A 44 35.89 19.69 -55.65
CA SER A 44 35.27 20.98 -55.24
C SER A 44 34.24 21.49 -56.31
N PRO A 45 33.58 22.68 -56.21
CA PRO A 45 32.10 22.73 -56.22
C PRO A 45 31.44 23.55 -57.36
N PRO A 46 30.09 23.53 -57.47
CA PRO A 46 29.30 24.45 -58.31
C PRO A 46 28.65 25.63 -57.52
N PRO A 47 28.18 26.71 -58.20
CA PRO A 47 27.80 27.99 -57.58
C PRO A 47 26.27 28.26 -57.45
N PRO A 48 25.85 29.33 -56.72
CA PRO A 48 24.46 29.80 -56.66
C PRO A 48 24.09 30.81 -57.79
N PRO A 49 22.81 30.86 -58.22
CA PRO A 49 22.28 31.85 -59.17
C PRO A 49 21.82 33.20 -58.50
N PRO A 50 21.56 34.28 -59.29
CA PRO A 50 21.48 35.66 -58.80
C PRO A 50 20.06 36.22 -58.52
N PRO A 51 19.93 37.39 -57.85
CA PRO A 51 18.65 38.04 -57.49
C PRO A 51 18.14 39.05 -58.54
N PRO A 52 16.89 39.53 -58.38
CA PRO A 52 16.60 40.95 -58.67
C PRO A 52 15.74 41.69 -57.63
N THR A 53 16.27 42.85 -57.22
CA THR A 53 15.59 44.16 -57.08
C THR A 53 14.52 44.41 -56.00
N THR A 54 14.86 45.35 -55.12
CA THR A 54 14.04 45.99 -54.07
C THR A 54 13.18 47.15 -54.59
N THR A 55 12.00 47.40 -53.99
CA THR A 55 11.48 48.70 -53.48
C THR A 55 9.98 48.60 -53.11
N ALA A 56 9.43 49.30 -52.11
CA ALA A 56 9.97 49.82 -50.85
C ALA A 56 8.84 50.25 -49.88
N THR A 57 8.82 49.71 -48.65
CA THR A 57 8.29 50.31 -47.37
C THR A 57 6.83 50.80 -47.28
N THR A 58 6.18 50.89 -46.11
CA THR A 58 6.72 50.98 -44.72
C THR A 58 5.80 50.26 -43.70
N GLU A 59 6.39 49.44 -42.83
CA GLU A 59 6.11 49.14 -41.38
C GLU A 59 4.64 48.99 -40.86
N LEU A 60 4.34 48.17 -39.83
CA LEU A 60 5.17 47.62 -38.75
C LEU A 60 5.48 46.11 -38.87
N THR A 61 6.60 45.70 -38.29
CA THR A 61 7.05 44.30 -38.18
C THR A 61 6.67 43.68 -36.83
N ARG A 62 6.22 42.42 -36.84
CA ARG A 62 6.10 41.58 -35.63
C ARG A 62 7.33 40.68 -35.56
N SER A 63 8.29 41.02 -34.71
CA SER A 63 9.54 40.28 -34.56
C SER A 63 9.36 38.98 -33.77
N THR A 64 10.13 37.96 -34.15
CA THR A 64 10.24 36.71 -33.37
C THR A 64 11.14 36.97 -32.16
N GLN A 65 10.56 37.21 -31.00
CA GLN A 65 11.26 37.24 -29.71
C GLN A 65 10.78 36.07 -28.85
N ASN A 66 11.70 35.48 -28.09
CA ASN A 66 11.31 34.58 -27.00
C ASN A 66 10.56 35.42 -25.95
N PRO A 67 9.42 34.94 -25.40
CA PRO A 67 8.61 35.75 -24.51
C PRO A 67 9.42 36.21 -23.30
N THR A 68 9.35 37.50 -23.02
CA THR A 68 9.96 38.08 -21.83
C THR A 68 9.31 37.49 -20.57
N LEU A 69 10.00 37.52 -19.43
CA LEU A 69 9.44 37.03 -18.17
C LEU A 69 8.14 37.78 -17.78
N PHE A 70 8.02 39.05 -18.20
CA PHE A 70 6.81 39.85 -18.08
C PHE A 70 5.67 39.37 -18.99
N GLU A 71 5.96 38.95 -20.23
CA GLU A 71 4.97 38.30 -21.11
C GLU A 71 4.54 36.93 -20.58
N MET A 72 5.45 36.14 -19.99
CA MET A 72 5.08 34.86 -19.37
C MET A 72 4.14 35.08 -18.17
N MET A 73 4.49 35.99 -17.24
CA MET A 73 3.63 36.31 -16.09
C MET A 73 2.29 36.91 -16.52
N SER A 74 2.26 37.76 -17.55
CA SER A 74 1.00 38.33 -18.04
C SER A 74 0.16 37.33 -18.83
N GLU A 75 0.75 36.37 -19.54
CA GLU A 75 0.01 35.22 -20.08
C GLU A 75 -0.56 34.33 -18.96
N GLU A 76 0.21 34.07 -17.91
CA GLU A 76 -0.22 33.28 -16.74
C GLU A 76 -1.42 33.94 -16.05
N HIS A 77 -1.32 35.22 -15.70
CA HIS A 77 -2.46 36.00 -15.20
C HIS A 77 -3.65 36.04 -16.17
N PHE A 78 -3.44 36.01 -17.49
CA PHE A 78 -4.54 35.96 -18.48
C PHE A 78 -5.17 34.57 -18.62
N ARG A 79 -4.43 33.50 -18.30
CA ARG A 79 -4.95 32.12 -18.20
C ARG A 79 -5.75 31.95 -16.91
N ASP A 80 -5.26 32.47 -15.79
CA ASP A 80 -5.98 32.50 -14.51
C ASP A 80 -7.28 33.29 -14.63
N ALA A 81 -7.24 34.50 -15.19
CA ALA A 81 -8.43 35.33 -15.40
C ALA A 81 -9.50 34.63 -16.27
N LYS A 82 -9.08 33.87 -17.29
CA LYS A 82 -9.98 33.02 -18.09
C LYS A 82 -10.55 31.84 -17.31
N SER A 83 -9.71 31.15 -16.52
CA SER A 83 -10.14 30.02 -15.67
C SER A 83 -11.19 30.47 -14.65
N ILE A 84 -10.99 31.65 -14.05
CA ILE A 84 -11.92 32.30 -13.12
C ILE A 84 -13.22 32.69 -13.83
N ASP A 85 -13.17 33.32 -15.00
CA ASP A 85 -14.37 33.70 -15.79
C ASP A 85 -15.16 32.46 -16.26
N GLU A 86 -14.51 31.41 -16.76
CA GLU A 86 -15.19 30.15 -17.10
C GLU A 86 -15.83 29.48 -15.88
N SER A 87 -15.16 29.49 -14.73
CA SER A 87 -15.70 28.94 -13.49
C SER A 87 -16.92 29.74 -13.00
N ARG A 88 -16.84 31.08 -13.05
CA ARG A 88 -17.99 31.97 -12.78
C ARG A 88 -19.14 31.73 -13.75
N ARG A 89 -18.88 31.50 -15.05
CA ARG A 89 -19.92 31.15 -16.03
C ARG A 89 -20.60 29.81 -15.73
N LYS A 90 -19.82 28.79 -15.32
CA LYS A 90 -20.35 27.47 -14.90
C LYS A 90 -21.24 27.61 -13.66
N MET A 91 -20.77 28.31 -12.62
CA MET A 91 -21.54 28.63 -11.41
C MET A 91 -22.84 29.38 -11.75
N ASN A 92 -22.74 30.48 -12.51
CA ASN A 92 -23.90 31.27 -12.91
C ASN A 92 -24.95 30.44 -13.69
N SER A 93 -24.51 29.48 -14.51
CA SER A 93 -25.39 28.55 -15.23
C SER A 93 -26.10 27.58 -14.28
N LYS A 94 -25.39 26.98 -13.31
CA LYS A 94 -25.99 26.11 -12.28
C LYS A 94 -26.96 26.89 -11.40
N VAL A 95 -26.54 28.02 -10.83
CA VAL A 95 -27.41 28.93 -10.05
C VAL A 95 -28.66 29.34 -10.83
N SER A 96 -28.55 29.63 -12.13
CA SER A 96 -29.71 29.96 -12.97
C SER A 96 -30.70 28.80 -13.11
N LYS A 97 -30.23 27.54 -13.14
CA LYS A 97 -31.08 26.35 -13.09
C LYS A 97 -31.78 26.26 -11.72
N SER A 98 -31.03 26.35 -10.63
CA SER A 98 -31.54 26.31 -9.24
C SER A 98 -32.62 27.39 -9.00
N LEU A 99 -32.42 28.61 -9.49
CA LEU A 99 -33.41 29.70 -9.41
C LEU A 99 -34.64 29.50 -10.31
N THR A 100 -34.49 28.78 -11.43
CA THR A 100 -35.62 28.40 -12.29
C THR A 100 -36.44 27.29 -11.63
N GLU A 101 -35.76 26.33 -11.01
CA GLU A 101 -36.35 25.22 -10.27
C GLU A 101 -37.08 25.66 -9.01
N LEU A 102 -36.54 26.62 -8.25
CA LEU A 102 -37.22 27.23 -7.10
C LEU A 102 -38.59 27.82 -7.48
N LYS A 103 -38.68 28.44 -8.67
CA LYS A 103 -39.96 28.96 -9.20
C LYS A 103 -40.93 27.83 -9.55
N ILE A 104 -40.44 26.74 -10.15
CA ILE A 104 -41.24 25.55 -10.46
C ILE A 104 -41.84 24.97 -9.15
N PHE A 105 -41.01 24.77 -8.11
CA PHE A 105 -41.49 24.30 -6.81
C PHE A 105 -42.52 25.23 -6.17
N SER A 106 -42.25 26.55 -6.17
CA SER A 106 -43.13 27.58 -5.61
C SER A 106 -44.53 27.58 -6.23
N MET A 107 -44.58 27.42 -7.56
CA MET A 107 -45.84 27.44 -8.31
C MET A 107 -46.58 26.10 -8.25
N ASN A 108 -45.86 24.97 -8.36
CA ASN A 108 -46.48 23.66 -8.63
C ASN A 108 -46.68 22.78 -7.39
N ASN A 109 -45.73 22.76 -6.45
CA ASN A 109 -45.75 21.79 -5.35
C ASN A 109 -46.42 22.36 -4.09
N LEU A 110 -46.15 23.63 -3.78
CA LEU A 110 -46.66 24.30 -2.57
C LEU A 110 -47.77 25.32 -2.84
N GLY A 111 -48.00 25.70 -4.11
CA GLY A 111 -49.07 26.64 -4.51
C GLY A 111 -48.96 28.04 -3.88
N LEU A 112 -47.76 28.43 -3.43
CA LEU A 112 -47.54 29.64 -2.61
C LEU A 112 -47.59 30.95 -3.42
N GLY A 113 -47.43 30.87 -4.75
CA GLY A 113 -47.44 32.03 -5.64
C GLY A 113 -46.07 32.71 -5.71
N SER A 114 -46.03 34.00 -5.35
CA SER A 114 -44.82 34.85 -5.36
C SER A 114 -44.29 35.09 -3.94
N GLY A 115 -42.98 34.92 -3.75
CA GLY A 115 -42.31 35.05 -2.45
C GLY A 115 -42.53 36.40 -1.75
N ASP A 116 -42.72 36.35 -0.43
CA ASP A 116 -42.86 37.51 0.45
C ASP A 116 -41.51 38.01 1.01
N VAL A 117 -40.46 37.18 0.92
CA VAL A 117 -39.07 37.46 1.31
C VAL A 117 -38.18 37.54 0.07
N ARG A 118 -37.38 38.59 -0.05
CA ARG A 118 -36.27 38.63 -1.02
C ARG A 118 -34.97 38.29 -0.32
N LEU A 119 -34.48 37.08 -0.51
CA LEU A 119 -33.20 36.63 0.02
C LEU A 119 -32.09 36.95 -0.98
N THR A 120 -31.07 37.68 -0.53
CA THR A 120 -29.84 37.96 -1.30
C THR A 120 -28.66 37.30 -0.60
N VAL A 121 -27.99 36.40 -1.31
CA VAL A 121 -26.77 35.72 -0.87
C VAL A 121 -25.58 36.43 -1.50
N VAL A 122 -24.55 36.72 -0.70
CA VAL A 122 -23.36 37.47 -1.09
C VAL A 122 -22.11 36.66 -0.72
N SER A 123 -21.36 36.24 -1.74
CA SER A 123 -20.07 35.58 -1.57
C SER A 123 -19.00 36.58 -1.10
N ARG A 124 -17.91 36.09 -0.48
CA ARG A 124 -16.72 36.90 -0.15
C ARG A 124 -16.12 37.63 -1.36
N ASP A 125 -16.26 37.06 -2.55
CA ASP A 125 -15.92 37.67 -3.85
C ASP A 125 -16.79 38.88 -4.26
N GLY A 126 -17.71 39.31 -3.39
CA GLY A 126 -18.68 40.38 -3.67
C GLY A 126 -19.76 39.99 -4.69
N TYR A 127 -19.75 38.76 -5.21
CA TYR A 127 -20.80 38.27 -6.11
C TYR A 127 -22.12 38.07 -5.37
N ARG A 128 -23.23 38.53 -5.96
CA ARG A 128 -24.55 38.61 -5.33
C ARG A 128 -25.60 37.88 -6.14
N VAL A 129 -26.42 37.08 -5.47
CA VAL A 129 -27.56 36.36 -6.07
C VAL A 129 -28.79 36.58 -5.22
N SER A 130 -29.86 37.10 -5.83
CA SER A 130 -31.15 37.32 -5.18
C SER A 130 -32.21 36.32 -5.65
N MET A 131 -33.03 35.86 -4.73
CA MET A 131 -34.16 34.95 -4.96
C MET A 131 -35.39 35.42 -4.18
N ASP A 132 -36.57 35.26 -4.78
CA ASP A 132 -37.85 35.55 -4.12
C ASP A 132 -38.37 34.24 -3.51
N VAL A 133 -38.52 34.22 -2.18
CA VAL A 133 -38.73 33.04 -1.33
C VAL A 133 -39.77 33.33 -0.24
N HIS A 134 -40.18 32.29 0.48
CA HIS A 134 -41.33 32.31 1.38
C HIS A 134 -40.90 32.28 2.84
N LYS A 135 -41.31 33.29 3.62
CA LYS A 135 -41.03 33.42 5.06
C LYS A 135 -41.37 32.14 5.80
N ARG A 136 -42.54 31.58 5.50
CA ARG A 136 -43.02 30.31 6.07
C ARG A 136 -42.00 29.19 5.87
N VAL A 137 -41.67 28.84 4.62
CA VAL A 137 -40.78 27.70 4.31
C VAL A 137 -39.42 27.87 4.98
N LEU A 138 -38.81 29.05 4.89
CA LEU A 138 -37.53 29.32 5.55
C LEU A 138 -37.62 29.14 7.08
N SER A 139 -38.67 29.67 7.72
CA SER A 139 -38.87 29.55 9.17
C SER A 139 -39.33 28.17 9.66
N GLU A 140 -39.91 27.36 8.77
CA GLU A 140 -40.40 26.01 9.06
C GLU A 140 -39.28 24.97 8.89
N LYS A 141 -38.29 25.25 8.03
CA LYS A 141 -37.19 24.33 7.70
C LYS A 141 -35.85 24.67 8.40
N SER A 142 -35.60 25.93 8.77
CA SER A 142 -34.32 26.36 9.37
C SER A 142 -34.52 27.23 10.61
N LYS A 143 -33.84 26.84 11.71
CA LYS A 143 -33.88 27.59 12.98
C LYS A 143 -33.21 28.97 12.84
N TYR A 144 -32.11 29.05 12.10
CA TYR A 144 -31.42 30.31 11.77
C TYR A 144 -32.38 31.31 11.08
N PHE A 145 -33.08 30.86 10.03
CA PHE A 145 -34.02 31.71 9.33
C PHE A 145 -35.24 32.05 10.18
N ALA A 146 -35.76 31.11 10.98
CA ALA A 146 -36.85 31.37 11.93
C ALA A 146 -36.50 32.50 12.90
N GLU A 147 -35.30 32.45 13.51
CA GLU A 147 -34.85 33.50 14.42
C GLU A 147 -34.69 34.84 13.69
N ARG A 148 -33.89 34.90 12.62
CA ARG A 148 -33.59 36.13 11.87
C ARG A 148 -34.87 36.81 11.32
N LEU A 149 -35.85 36.02 10.89
CA LEU A 149 -37.14 36.52 10.37
C LEU A 149 -38.16 36.86 11.47
N SER A 150 -37.92 36.47 12.73
CA SER A 150 -38.77 36.81 13.89
C SER A 150 -38.41 38.14 14.55
N GLN A 151 -37.13 38.50 14.57
CA GLN A 151 -36.60 39.72 15.18
C GLN A 151 -37.05 40.98 14.41
N ARG A 152 -37.17 40.91 13.07
CA ARG A 152 -37.49 42.04 12.20
C ARG A 152 -39.00 42.27 12.05
N ARG A 153 -39.65 42.82 13.08
CA ARG A 153 -41.11 43.10 13.11
C ARG A 153 -41.52 44.44 12.47
N GLU A 154 -41.17 44.66 11.20
CA GLU A 154 -41.71 45.79 10.43
C GLU A 154 -43.00 45.38 9.70
N LYS A 155 -44.06 46.19 9.81
CA LYS A 155 -45.38 45.88 9.24
C LYS A 155 -45.49 46.38 7.79
N GLY A 156 -45.73 45.46 6.86
CA GLY A 156 -46.35 45.76 5.56
C GLY A 156 -45.43 45.80 4.33
N THR A 157 -44.14 45.58 4.48
CA THR A 157 -43.17 45.53 3.35
C THR A 157 -42.61 44.12 3.14
N SER A 158 -42.31 43.79 1.87
CA SER A 158 -41.57 42.58 1.52
C SER A 158 -40.22 42.59 2.25
N HIS A 159 -39.88 41.47 2.88
CA HIS A 159 -38.71 41.40 3.75
C HIS A 159 -37.45 41.13 2.91
N THR A 160 -36.60 42.12 2.70
CA THR A 160 -35.26 41.88 2.14
C THR A 160 -34.33 41.34 3.23
N VAL A 161 -33.80 40.13 3.02
CA VAL A 161 -32.75 39.52 3.85
C VAL A 161 -31.47 39.49 3.02
N GLU A 162 -30.37 39.98 3.58
CA GLU A 162 -29.03 39.84 3.00
C GLU A 162 -28.20 38.93 3.91
N ILE A 163 -27.49 37.98 3.30
CA ILE A 163 -26.54 37.08 3.96
C ILE A 163 -25.21 37.22 3.23
N SER A 164 -24.15 37.50 3.98
CA SER A 164 -22.84 37.91 3.46
C SER A 164 -21.73 36.96 3.90
N GLU A 165 -20.58 37.07 3.24
CA GLU A 165 -19.34 36.36 3.56
C GLU A 165 -19.41 34.83 3.40
N ILE A 166 -20.38 34.35 2.61
CA ILE A 166 -20.54 32.93 2.26
C ILE A 166 -19.33 32.43 1.45
N ASP A 167 -18.81 31.26 1.84
CA ASP A 167 -17.76 30.52 1.13
C ASP A 167 -18.24 30.12 -0.28
N ASP A 168 -19.21 29.21 -0.34
CA ASP A 168 -19.76 28.65 -1.57
C ASP A 168 -21.22 29.07 -1.76
N LEU A 169 -21.44 29.97 -2.71
CA LEU A 169 -22.75 30.51 -3.03
C LEU A 169 -23.62 29.51 -3.83
N GLU A 170 -23.01 28.58 -4.56
CA GLU A 170 -23.72 27.55 -5.32
C GLU A 170 -24.32 26.49 -4.39
N VAL A 171 -23.56 26.04 -3.38
CA VAL A 171 -24.07 25.24 -2.26
C VAL A 171 -25.22 25.98 -1.57
N TYR A 172 -25.02 27.25 -1.20
CA TYR A 172 -26.01 27.99 -0.42
C TYR A 172 -27.33 28.19 -1.18
N VAL A 173 -27.28 28.52 -2.48
CA VAL A 173 -28.48 28.61 -3.33
C VAL A 173 -29.20 27.25 -3.41
N GLU A 174 -28.46 26.15 -3.59
CA GLU A 174 -29.05 24.81 -3.70
C GLU A 174 -29.70 24.34 -2.39
N ILE A 175 -29.10 24.62 -1.24
CA ILE A 175 -29.71 24.36 0.07
C ILE A 175 -31.06 25.08 0.22
N VAL A 176 -31.17 26.34 -0.24
CA VAL A 176 -32.44 27.06 -0.22
C VAL A 176 -33.46 26.45 -1.20
N VAL A 177 -33.04 25.86 -2.33
CA VAL A 177 -33.94 25.06 -3.20
C VAL A 177 -34.39 23.76 -2.53
N LEU A 178 -33.49 23.06 -1.83
CA LEU A 178 -33.78 21.81 -1.15
C LEU A 178 -34.81 21.97 -0.02
N MET A 179 -34.92 23.15 0.61
CA MET A 179 -36.00 23.47 1.55
C MET A 179 -37.42 23.38 0.95
N TYR A 180 -37.56 23.51 -0.39
CA TYR A 180 -38.82 23.37 -1.13
C TYR A 180 -39.02 21.97 -1.74
N SER A 181 -38.06 21.06 -1.57
CA SER A 181 -38.12 19.72 -2.16
C SER A 181 -38.85 18.74 -1.23
N ASP A 182 -39.92 18.12 -1.73
CA ASP A 182 -40.69 17.12 -0.97
C ASP A 182 -39.91 15.82 -0.71
N ASP A 183 -38.95 15.50 -1.58
CA ASP A 183 -38.04 14.36 -1.45
C ASP A 183 -36.61 14.82 -1.78
N MET A 184 -35.87 15.17 -0.73
CA MET A 184 -34.45 15.56 -0.86
C MET A 184 -33.56 14.34 -1.16
N LYS A 185 -33.89 13.15 -0.63
CA LYS A 185 -33.06 11.95 -0.80
C LYS A 185 -32.93 11.62 -2.28
N LYS A 186 -34.03 11.64 -3.04
CA LYS A 186 -34.03 11.47 -4.50
C LYS A 186 -33.16 12.48 -5.26
N ARG A 187 -32.83 13.64 -4.70
CA ARG A 187 -31.98 14.66 -5.32
C ARG A 187 -30.49 14.46 -5.06
N LEU A 188 -30.14 13.81 -3.95
CA LEU A 188 -28.75 13.51 -3.60
C LEU A 188 -28.24 12.23 -4.32
N ILE A 189 -29.14 11.38 -4.84
CA ILE A 189 -28.78 10.15 -5.57
C ILE A 189 -27.88 10.48 -6.78
N GLY A 190 -26.61 10.07 -6.68
CA GLY A 190 -25.62 10.20 -7.75
C GLY A 190 -24.76 11.46 -7.67
N GLU A 191 -24.90 12.27 -6.62
CA GLU A 191 -23.99 13.39 -6.33
C GLU A 191 -22.68 12.91 -5.69
N ASP A 192 -21.64 13.71 -5.88
CA ASP A 192 -20.27 13.47 -5.41
C ASP A 192 -20.13 13.63 -3.88
N VAL A 193 -19.28 12.85 -3.21
CA VAL A 193 -19.14 12.91 -1.73
C VAL A 193 -18.69 14.30 -1.26
N ASN A 194 -17.82 14.97 -1.99
CA ASN A 194 -17.35 16.32 -1.69
C ASN A 194 -18.49 17.35 -1.88
N ARG A 195 -19.41 17.15 -2.86
CA ARG A 195 -20.67 17.94 -2.99
C ARG A 195 -21.53 17.78 -1.74
N ILE A 196 -21.74 16.55 -1.28
CA ILE A 196 -22.59 16.24 -0.13
C ILE A 196 -21.99 16.79 1.17
N LEU A 197 -20.66 16.71 1.36
CA LEU A 197 -19.99 17.33 2.51
C LEU A 197 -20.14 18.86 2.52
N ALA A 198 -20.10 19.52 1.36
CA ALA A 198 -20.36 20.95 1.26
C ALA A 198 -21.82 21.31 1.60
N LEU A 199 -22.78 20.55 1.07
CA LEU A 199 -24.22 20.67 1.40
C LEU A 199 -24.47 20.42 2.91
N LEU A 200 -23.80 19.44 3.52
CA LEU A 200 -23.87 19.16 4.95
C LEU A 200 -23.33 20.32 5.80
N LYS A 201 -22.16 20.87 5.45
CA LYS A 201 -21.57 22.05 6.14
C LYS A 201 -22.55 23.22 6.17
N VAL A 202 -23.11 23.60 5.03
CA VAL A 202 -24.05 24.73 4.95
C VAL A 202 -25.40 24.40 5.62
N SER A 203 -25.86 23.15 5.54
CA SER A 203 -27.07 22.70 6.28
C SER A 203 -26.89 22.80 7.79
N ALA A 204 -25.71 22.47 8.31
CA ALA A 204 -25.36 22.62 9.72
C ALA A 204 -25.30 24.10 10.14
N GLU A 205 -24.61 24.94 9.35
CA GLU A 205 -24.47 26.39 9.60
C GLU A 205 -25.83 27.10 9.78
N ILE A 206 -26.81 26.77 8.93
CA ILE A 206 -28.17 27.36 8.99
C ILE A 206 -29.16 26.56 9.84
N MET A 207 -28.71 25.49 10.51
CA MET A 207 -29.54 24.58 11.30
C MET A 207 -30.78 24.06 10.54
N PHE A 208 -30.54 23.50 9.36
CA PHE A 208 -31.53 22.83 8.51
C PHE A 208 -31.53 21.32 8.79
N ASP A 209 -32.11 20.93 9.93
CA ASP A 209 -32.11 19.55 10.46
C ASP A 209 -32.41 18.49 9.39
N ALA A 210 -33.42 18.70 8.56
CA ALA A 210 -33.83 17.73 7.55
C ALA A 210 -32.82 17.60 6.38
N GLY A 211 -32.10 18.68 6.04
CA GLY A 211 -30.99 18.64 5.09
C GLY A 211 -29.75 17.96 5.67
N ILE A 212 -29.46 18.19 6.95
CA ILE A 212 -28.41 17.48 7.70
C ILE A 212 -28.68 15.97 7.67
N SER A 213 -29.89 15.52 8.05
CA SER A 213 -30.27 14.11 8.00
C SER A 213 -30.16 13.52 6.59
N ALA A 214 -30.66 14.21 5.56
CA ALA A 214 -30.58 13.71 4.18
C ALA A 214 -29.15 13.56 3.67
N CYS A 215 -28.23 14.46 4.06
CA CYS A 215 -26.81 14.34 3.70
C CYS A 215 -26.12 13.21 4.48
N LEU A 216 -26.41 13.04 5.78
CA LEU A 216 -25.84 11.97 6.60
C LEU A 216 -26.31 10.58 6.13
N GLU A 217 -27.60 10.39 5.88
CA GLU A 217 -28.13 9.14 5.29
C GLU A 217 -27.53 8.83 3.92
N TYR A 218 -27.20 9.85 3.11
CA TYR A 218 -26.51 9.61 1.85
C TYR A 218 -25.08 9.09 2.07
N LEU A 219 -24.32 9.74 2.96
CA LEU A 219 -22.96 9.32 3.31
C LEU A 219 -22.95 7.90 3.90
N GLU A 220 -23.90 7.57 4.78
CA GLU A 220 -24.11 6.23 5.32
C GLU A 220 -24.35 5.17 4.22
N ALA A 221 -25.08 5.51 3.16
CA ALA A 221 -25.51 4.58 2.12
C ALA A 221 -24.49 4.33 0.99
N VAL A 222 -23.58 5.26 0.70
CA VAL A 222 -22.64 5.15 -0.44
C VAL A 222 -21.27 4.58 -0.05
N PRO A 223 -20.55 3.87 -0.94
CA PRO A 223 -19.12 3.59 -0.75
C PRO A 223 -18.30 4.89 -0.85
N TRP A 224 -17.13 4.91 -0.21
CA TRP A 224 -16.16 6.00 -0.30
C TRP A 224 -14.81 5.44 -0.80
N SER A 225 -14.00 6.28 -1.43
CA SER A 225 -12.55 6.06 -1.56
C SER A 225 -11.80 6.49 -0.29
N GLU A 226 -10.56 6.05 -0.14
CA GLU A 226 -9.67 6.42 0.99
C GLU A 226 -9.55 7.96 1.12
N GLU A 227 -9.38 8.66 -0.01
CA GLU A 227 -9.35 10.14 -0.08
C GLU A 227 -10.68 10.82 0.28
N GLU A 228 -11.81 10.12 0.22
CA GLU A 228 -13.12 10.64 0.62
C GLU A 228 -13.40 10.31 2.09
N GLU A 229 -12.97 9.15 2.58
CA GLU A 229 -13.11 8.73 3.96
C GLU A 229 -12.43 9.69 4.94
N GLU A 230 -11.17 10.06 4.68
CA GLU A 230 -10.46 11.08 5.48
C GLU A 230 -11.25 12.40 5.55
N LYS A 231 -11.81 12.85 4.41
CA LYS A 231 -12.61 14.08 4.35
C LYS A 231 -13.92 13.95 5.12
N VAL A 232 -14.62 12.82 5.01
CA VAL A 232 -15.85 12.55 5.76
C VAL A 232 -15.56 12.57 7.26
N ILE A 233 -14.54 11.86 7.73
CA ILE A 233 -14.12 11.85 9.13
C ILE A 233 -13.80 13.28 9.61
N ALA A 234 -12.98 14.01 8.85
CA ALA A 234 -12.57 15.38 9.21
C ALA A 234 -13.75 16.36 9.30
N HIS A 235 -14.71 16.30 8.35
CA HIS A 235 -15.89 17.16 8.37
C HIS A 235 -16.85 16.79 9.51
N LEU A 236 -17.12 15.50 9.74
CA LEU A 236 -18.02 15.07 10.82
C LEU A 236 -17.46 15.41 12.20
N SER A 237 -16.13 15.26 12.39
CA SER A 237 -15.42 15.65 13.61
C SER A 237 -15.48 17.17 13.87
N GLN A 238 -15.46 18.00 12.82
CA GLN A 238 -15.56 19.46 12.94
C GLN A 238 -16.97 19.98 13.20
N LEU A 239 -18.01 19.22 12.86
CA LEU A 239 -19.42 19.65 12.96
C LEU A 239 -20.12 19.19 14.26
N GLU A 240 -19.50 18.30 15.05
CA GLU A 240 -19.98 17.77 16.35
C GLU A 240 -21.47 17.31 16.37
N LEU A 241 -21.98 16.85 15.22
CA LEU A 241 -23.40 16.52 15.05
C LEU A 241 -23.75 15.22 15.79
N HIS A 242 -24.74 15.27 16.69
CA HIS A 242 -25.24 14.09 17.42
C HIS A 242 -25.74 12.94 16.52
N SER A 243 -26.10 13.22 15.27
CA SER A 243 -26.52 12.22 14.27
C SER A 243 -25.38 11.72 13.37
N SER A 244 -24.13 12.14 13.59
CA SER A 244 -22.97 11.66 12.80
C SER A 244 -22.54 10.23 13.16
N THR A 245 -22.99 9.70 14.31
CA THR A 245 -22.54 8.43 14.88
C THR A 245 -22.73 7.24 13.93
N GLU A 246 -23.88 7.15 13.25
CA GLU A 246 -24.20 6.05 12.32
C GLU A 246 -23.25 6.05 11.11
N VAL A 247 -22.86 7.24 10.63
CA VAL A 247 -21.86 7.39 9.55
C VAL A 247 -20.46 7.06 10.06
N LEU A 248 -20.10 7.49 11.27
CA LEU A 248 -18.79 7.23 11.87
C LEU A 248 -18.59 5.76 12.29
N GLN A 249 -19.65 5.02 12.61
CA GLN A 249 -19.60 3.57 12.89
C GLN A 249 -19.12 2.72 11.71
N ARG A 250 -19.10 3.25 10.48
CA ARG A 250 -18.52 2.58 9.31
C ARG A 250 -16.99 2.46 9.37
N VAL A 251 -16.33 3.35 10.12
CA VAL A 251 -14.87 3.55 10.12
C VAL A 251 -14.26 3.56 11.52
N SER A 252 -15.04 3.92 12.54
CA SER A 252 -14.67 3.86 13.94
C SER A 252 -15.16 2.55 14.56
N SER A 253 -14.23 1.74 15.06
CA SER A 253 -14.57 0.63 15.95
C SER A 253 -14.94 1.19 17.33
N GLU A 254 -16.23 1.19 17.67
CA GLU A 254 -16.65 1.49 19.04
C GLU A 254 -15.95 0.54 20.04
N PRO A 255 -15.59 1.01 21.26
CA PRO A 255 -15.07 0.17 22.34
C PRO A 255 -16.17 -0.71 22.99
N SER A 256 -17.08 -1.26 22.19
CA SER A 256 -18.36 -1.86 22.59
C SER A 256 -18.30 -3.39 22.68
N THR A 257 -17.55 -3.92 23.66
CA THR A 257 -17.64 -5.30 24.22
C THR A 257 -17.56 -6.53 23.29
N SER A 258 -17.40 -6.35 21.99
CA SER A 258 -17.30 -7.41 20.99
C SER A 258 -15.89 -7.98 20.88
N ALA A 259 -15.70 -8.98 20.02
CA ALA A 259 -14.45 -9.70 19.83
C ALA A 259 -13.27 -8.73 19.60
N ARG A 260 -12.16 -8.92 20.31
CA ARG A 260 -10.98 -8.06 20.16
C ARG A 260 -10.44 -8.15 18.72
N PRO A 261 -9.70 -7.13 18.22
CA PRO A 261 -9.03 -7.22 16.93
C PRO A 261 -8.21 -8.51 16.79
N ASP A 262 -7.54 -8.93 17.88
CA ASP A 262 -6.85 -10.22 18.00
C ASP A 262 -7.75 -11.45 17.79
N ASP A 263 -8.96 -11.47 18.34
CA ASP A 263 -9.89 -12.60 18.20
C ASP A 263 -10.35 -12.76 16.74
N VAL A 264 -10.67 -11.63 16.10
CA VAL A 264 -11.02 -11.57 14.67
C VAL A 264 -9.83 -12.00 13.81
N PHE A 265 -8.64 -11.53 14.13
CA PHE A 265 -7.43 -11.88 13.39
C PHE A 265 -7.02 -13.35 13.57
N LEU A 266 -7.13 -13.88 14.79
CA LEU A 266 -6.97 -15.30 15.11
C LEU A 266 -7.98 -16.17 14.34
N GLN A 267 -9.22 -15.71 14.20
CA GLN A 267 -10.25 -16.37 13.41
C GLN A 267 -9.91 -16.36 11.91
N LEU A 268 -9.49 -15.21 11.35
CA LEU A 268 -9.09 -15.08 9.94
C LEU A 268 -7.91 -15.98 9.60
N LEU A 269 -6.80 -15.90 10.36
CA LEU A 269 -5.65 -16.78 10.16
C LEU A 269 -6.04 -18.25 10.35
N SER A 270 -6.79 -18.59 11.40
CA SER A 270 -7.25 -19.98 11.63
C SER A 270 -8.10 -20.52 10.48
N GLY A 271 -8.92 -19.67 9.85
CA GLY A 271 -9.71 -20.01 8.67
C GLY A 271 -8.83 -20.34 7.46
N VAL A 272 -7.75 -19.58 7.23
CA VAL A 272 -6.77 -19.85 6.17
C VAL A 272 -6.01 -21.16 6.43
N LEU A 273 -5.53 -21.39 7.65
CA LEU A 273 -4.81 -22.62 7.99
C LEU A 273 -5.68 -23.88 7.86
N LEU A 274 -7.00 -23.75 8.13
CA LEU A 274 -8.00 -24.82 7.97
C LEU A 274 -8.59 -24.94 6.56
N ALA A 275 -8.26 -24.04 5.63
CA ALA A 275 -8.92 -23.97 4.33
C ALA A 275 -8.76 -25.28 3.54
N LYS A 276 -9.90 -25.86 3.16
CA LYS A 276 -10.00 -27.14 2.43
C LYS A 276 -9.62 -27.01 0.95
N ASP A 277 -9.82 -25.84 0.36
CA ASP A 277 -9.43 -25.56 -1.02
C ASP A 277 -8.03 -24.93 -1.07
N ASP A 278 -7.11 -25.59 -1.78
CA ASP A 278 -5.72 -25.16 -1.90
C ASP A 278 -5.53 -23.85 -2.68
N LYS A 279 -6.44 -23.51 -3.60
CA LYS A 279 -6.37 -22.26 -4.37
C LYS A 279 -6.80 -21.09 -3.47
N ALA A 280 -7.97 -21.18 -2.84
CA ALA A 280 -8.46 -20.19 -1.91
C ALA A 280 -7.52 -20.00 -0.71
N ARG A 281 -6.88 -21.08 -0.20
CA ARG A 281 -5.84 -20.96 0.82
C ARG A 281 -4.68 -20.07 0.36
N ARG A 282 -4.11 -20.33 -0.83
CA ARG A 282 -2.99 -19.53 -1.37
C ARG A 282 -3.39 -18.09 -1.68
N GLU A 283 -4.56 -17.87 -2.26
CA GLU A 283 -5.05 -16.52 -2.58
C GLU A 283 -5.27 -15.71 -1.29
N MET A 284 -5.82 -16.30 -0.24
CA MET A 284 -6.00 -15.63 1.05
C MET A 284 -4.68 -15.46 1.84
N LYS A 285 -3.75 -16.42 1.78
CA LYS A 285 -2.37 -16.25 2.31
C LYS A 285 -1.70 -15.01 1.68
N ASN A 286 -1.77 -14.90 0.35
CA ASN A 286 -1.18 -13.80 -0.40
C ASN A 286 -1.87 -12.45 -0.12
N LEU A 287 -3.19 -12.43 0.04
CA LEU A 287 -3.95 -11.23 0.39
C LEU A 287 -3.57 -10.72 1.78
N ILE A 288 -3.63 -11.58 2.80
CA ILE A 288 -3.34 -11.21 4.20
C ILE A 288 -1.87 -10.79 4.35
N SER A 289 -0.91 -11.53 3.80
CA SER A 289 0.51 -11.12 3.86
C SER A 289 0.81 -9.82 3.12
N ARG A 290 0.00 -9.44 2.12
CA ARG A 290 0.15 -8.14 1.46
C ARG A 290 -0.41 -7.00 2.31
N LEU A 291 -1.62 -7.15 2.84
CA LEU A 291 -2.24 -6.16 3.75
C LEU A 291 -1.30 -5.88 4.94
N LEU A 292 -0.84 -6.93 5.63
CA LEU A 292 0.09 -6.85 6.77
C LEU A 292 1.42 -6.13 6.51
N ARG A 293 1.75 -5.89 5.24
CA ARG A 293 2.95 -5.22 4.75
C ARG A 293 2.67 -3.81 4.24
N GLU A 294 1.43 -3.53 3.86
CA GLU A 294 0.96 -2.20 3.46
C GLU A 294 0.84 -1.28 4.70
N ASP A 295 0.44 -1.81 5.89
CA ASP A 295 0.44 -1.10 7.20
C ASP A 295 1.83 -0.70 7.78
N SER A 296 2.90 -0.67 6.98
CA SER A 296 4.27 -0.39 7.47
C SER A 296 4.81 1.02 7.18
N PHE A 297 4.00 1.92 6.64
CA PHE A 297 4.43 3.26 6.22
C PHE A 297 3.95 4.41 7.13
N ASP A 298 2.81 4.26 7.81
CA ASP A 298 2.39 5.15 8.90
C ASP A 298 2.54 4.46 10.27
N ASP A 299 3.14 5.15 11.22
CA ASP A 299 3.52 4.56 12.52
C ASP A 299 2.36 4.59 13.54
N ASP A 300 1.31 5.38 13.29
CA ASP A 300 0.23 5.70 14.24
C ASP A 300 -0.99 4.75 14.15
N ASN A 301 -1.19 4.06 13.01
CA ASN A 301 -2.33 3.18 12.76
C ASN A 301 -1.92 1.75 12.35
N ARG A 302 -0.87 1.24 12.99
CA ARG A 302 -0.29 -0.09 12.69
C ARG A 302 -1.25 -1.20 13.09
N LEU A 303 -1.62 -2.08 12.16
CA LEU A 303 -2.25 -3.38 12.48
C LEU A 303 -1.25 -4.27 13.24
N ASP A 304 -1.21 -4.10 14.56
CA ASP A 304 -0.36 -4.87 15.46
C ASP A 304 -1.01 -6.19 15.82
N VAL A 305 -0.75 -7.18 14.97
CA VAL A 305 -1.10 -8.58 15.23
C VAL A 305 -0.41 -9.04 16.51
N SER A 306 -1.16 -9.41 17.56
CA SER A 306 -0.53 -9.86 18.80
C SER A 306 0.43 -11.03 18.57
N LYS A 307 1.61 -10.93 19.19
CA LYS A 307 2.62 -11.98 19.22
C LYS A 307 2.01 -13.31 19.67
N ASP A 308 1.20 -13.29 20.72
CA ASP A 308 0.62 -14.49 21.31
C ASP A 308 -0.34 -15.21 20.34
N THR A 309 -1.10 -14.47 19.51
CA THR A 309 -1.91 -15.05 18.43
C THR A 309 -1.06 -15.81 17.41
N LEU A 310 0.05 -15.20 16.94
CA LEU A 310 0.95 -15.86 15.98
C LEU A 310 1.65 -17.08 16.60
N TYR A 311 2.13 -16.99 17.84
CA TYR A 311 2.79 -18.11 18.51
C TYR A 311 1.81 -19.25 18.86
N HIS A 312 0.56 -18.95 19.23
CA HIS A 312 -0.50 -19.95 19.36
C HIS A 312 -0.72 -20.73 18.06
N LEU A 313 -0.77 -20.03 16.92
CA LEU A 313 -0.90 -20.65 15.59
C LEU A 313 0.34 -21.47 15.20
N CYS A 314 1.56 -20.99 15.51
CA CYS A 314 2.79 -21.77 15.37
C CYS A 314 2.75 -23.07 16.19
N HIS A 315 2.39 -22.99 17.47
CA HIS A 315 2.26 -24.17 18.34
C HIS A 315 1.23 -25.16 17.80
N ARG A 316 0.08 -24.66 17.32
CA ARG A 316 -0.98 -25.49 16.74
C ARG A 316 -0.53 -26.24 15.48
N CYS A 317 0.08 -25.55 14.51
CA CYS A 317 0.60 -26.21 13.30
C CYS A 317 1.75 -27.15 13.63
N LEU A 318 2.64 -26.81 14.57
CA LEU A 318 3.70 -27.69 15.06
C LEU A 318 3.14 -28.97 15.70
N SER A 319 2.14 -28.87 16.60
CA SER A 319 1.48 -30.04 17.19
C SER A 319 0.80 -30.91 16.15
N SER A 320 0.13 -30.29 15.17
CA SER A 320 -0.48 -31.03 14.04
C SER A 320 0.58 -31.75 13.20
N LEU A 321 1.70 -31.10 12.90
CA LEU A 321 2.82 -31.67 12.16
C LEU A 321 3.48 -32.84 12.91
N VAL A 322 3.71 -32.72 14.23
CA VAL A 322 4.20 -33.80 15.09
C VAL A 322 3.25 -34.99 15.09
N LEU A 323 1.93 -34.76 15.18
CA LEU A 323 0.93 -35.83 15.12
C LEU A 323 0.93 -36.54 13.76
N CYS A 324 0.94 -35.80 12.64
CA CYS A 324 0.99 -36.40 11.30
C CYS A 324 2.27 -37.24 11.07
N LEU A 325 3.43 -36.78 11.55
CA LEU A 325 4.68 -37.55 11.46
C LEU A 325 4.71 -38.75 12.42
N SER A 326 4.09 -38.64 13.59
CA SER A 326 3.96 -39.76 14.54
C SER A 326 3.05 -40.85 13.96
N GLU A 327 1.89 -40.49 13.40
CA GLU A 327 1.03 -41.42 12.67
C GLU A 327 1.81 -42.07 11.52
N ALA A 328 2.48 -41.28 10.67
CA ALA A 328 3.19 -41.76 9.49
C ALA A 328 4.39 -42.68 9.77
N THR A 329 4.94 -42.65 10.99
CA THR A 329 6.05 -43.51 11.43
C THR A 329 5.60 -44.69 12.28
N GLY A 330 4.36 -44.67 12.79
CA GLY A 330 3.68 -45.79 13.46
C GLY A 330 2.81 -46.66 12.52
N MET A 331 2.80 -46.39 11.21
CA MET A 331 2.04 -47.17 10.22
C MET A 331 2.62 -48.58 9.99
N ASP A 332 2.32 -49.51 10.89
CA ASP A 332 2.43 -50.96 10.66
C ASP A 332 1.05 -51.59 10.36
N ASP A 333 -0.05 -51.01 10.87
CA ASP A 333 -1.43 -51.55 10.73
C ASP A 333 -2.52 -50.45 10.61
N SER A 334 -2.19 -49.28 10.05
CA SER A 334 -3.12 -48.14 9.90
C SER A 334 -3.98 -48.23 8.63
N ARG A 335 -5.30 -47.98 8.78
CA ARG A 335 -6.28 -47.97 7.67
C ARG A 335 -6.29 -46.65 6.86
N ARG A 336 -5.41 -45.70 7.17
CA ARG A 336 -5.42 -44.34 6.59
C ARG A 336 -4.57 -44.28 5.33
N ASP A 337 -5.03 -43.58 4.30
CA ASP A 337 -4.29 -43.44 3.04
C ASP A 337 -2.99 -42.66 3.29
N ARG A 338 -1.86 -43.31 3.02
CA ARG A 338 -0.53 -42.73 3.19
C ARG A 338 -0.35 -41.46 2.35
N GLY A 339 -0.93 -41.38 1.15
CA GLY A 339 -0.88 -40.19 0.30
C GLY A 339 -1.62 -38.99 0.92
N VAL A 340 -2.76 -39.23 1.57
CA VAL A 340 -3.49 -38.19 2.32
C VAL A 340 -2.65 -37.70 3.50
N LEU A 341 -2.06 -38.61 4.27
CA LEU A 341 -1.23 -38.25 5.41
C LEU A 341 0.05 -37.48 5.00
N MET A 342 0.67 -37.84 3.87
CA MET A 342 1.79 -37.07 3.33
C MET A 342 1.37 -35.67 2.84
N ALA A 343 0.16 -35.52 2.30
CA ALA A 343 -0.40 -34.22 1.94
C ALA A 343 -0.70 -33.35 3.17
N GLU A 344 -1.18 -33.95 4.28
CA GLU A 344 -1.33 -33.26 5.57
C GLU A 344 0.01 -32.75 6.10
N ILE A 345 1.07 -33.57 6.04
CA ILE A 345 2.44 -33.16 6.43
C ILE A 345 2.92 -31.95 5.62
N ALA A 346 2.79 -32.00 4.29
CA ALA A 346 3.20 -30.90 3.41
C ALA A 346 2.36 -29.63 3.66
N ARG A 347 1.05 -29.79 3.94
CA ARG A 347 0.16 -28.67 4.27
C ARG A 347 0.52 -28.01 5.60
N GLU A 348 0.78 -28.77 6.66
CA GLU A 348 1.15 -28.18 7.95
C GLU A 348 2.53 -27.51 7.93
N ALA A 349 3.45 -27.99 7.07
CA ALA A 349 4.70 -27.29 6.80
C ALA A 349 4.49 -25.97 6.01
N ASP A 350 3.69 -25.97 4.94
CA ASP A 350 3.26 -24.76 4.20
C ASP A 350 2.52 -23.74 5.08
N ASN A 351 1.72 -24.23 6.02
CA ASN A 351 1.04 -23.44 7.03
C ASN A 351 2.02 -22.81 8.04
N LEU A 352 2.93 -23.59 8.60
CA LEU A 352 3.91 -23.09 9.56
C LEU A 352 4.91 -22.13 8.91
N GLN A 353 5.39 -22.42 7.69
CA GLN A 353 6.23 -21.52 6.89
C GLN A 353 5.58 -20.13 6.74
N TRP A 354 4.29 -20.06 6.40
CA TRP A 354 3.59 -18.80 6.21
C TRP A 354 3.46 -17.96 7.50
N ILE A 355 3.13 -18.59 8.64
CA ILE A 355 3.12 -17.88 9.93
C ILE A 355 4.53 -17.41 10.32
N VAL A 356 5.57 -18.17 9.97
CA VAL A 356 6.97 -17.78 10.17
C VAL A 356 7.38 -16.60 9.28
N ASP A 357 6.87 -16.48 8.05
CA ASP A 357 7.10 -15.29 7.21
C ASP A 357 6.49 -14.03 7.87
N ILE A 358 5.26 -14.10 8.37
CA ILE A 358 4.61 -13.01 9.12
C ILE A 358 5.42 -12.63 10.38
N LEU A 359 5.91 -13.63 11.13
CA LEU A 359 6.79 -13.42 12.29
C LEU A 359 8.15 -12.79 11.90
N ILE A 360 8.68 -13.06 10.70
CA ILE A 360 9.91 -12.43 10.22
C ILE A 360 9.65 -10.97 9.82
N GLU A 361 8.56 -10.72 9.10
CA GLU A 361 8.16 -9.41 8.59
C GLU A 361 7.86 -8.42 9.72
N LYS A 362 6.98 -8.80 10.66
CA LYS A 362 6.68 -8.01 11.88
C LYS A 362 7.79 -8.14 12.96
N ARG A 363 8.97 -8.71 12.63
CA ARG A 363 10.18 -8.84 13.48
C ARG A 363 10.04 -9.61 14.80
N MET A 364 9.04 -10.47 14.93
CA MET A 364 8.71 -11.26 16.12
C MET A 364 9.34 -12.67 16.17
N ALA A 365 10.04 -13.13 15.13
CA ALA A 365 10.55 -14.51 14.98
C ALA A 365 11.69 -14.94 15.94
N ASN A 366 12.19 -14.07 16.82
CA ASN A 366 13.36 -14.36 17.67
C ASN A 366 13.15 -15.55 18.63
N ASP A 367 11.95 -15.72 19.19
CA ASP A 367 11.65 -16.85 20.07
C ASP A 367 11.27 -18.12 19.27
N PHE A 368 10.72 -17.95 18.06
CA PHE A 368 10.41 -19.05 17.15
C PHE A 368 11.67 -19.83 16.76
N VAL A 369 12.83 -19.16 16.59
CA VAL A 369 14.10 -19.87 16.37
C VAL A 369 14.47 -20.80 17.52
N LYS A 370 14.17 -20.44 18.77
CA LYS A 370 14.39 -21.30 19.95
C LYS A 370 13.41 -22.47 19.92
N LEU A 371 12.12 -22.16 19.81
CA LEU A 371 11.01 -23.11 19.70
C LEU A 371 11.30 -24.16 18.62
N TRP A 372 11.76 -23.75 17.43
CA TRP A 372 12.12 -24.64 16.33
C TRP A 372 13.40 -25.45 16.60
N ALA A 373 14.44 -24.81 17.16
CA ALA A 373 15.69 -25.49 17.52
C ALA A 373 15.49 -26.61 18.56
N ASP A 374 14.49 -26.50 19.43
CA ASP A 374 14.19 -27.48 20.47
C ASP A 374 13.36 -28.69 19.96
N GLN A 375 12.90 -28.69 18.70
CA GLN A 375 12.08 -29.76 18.09
C GLN A 375 12.84 -31.04 17.72
N ARG A 376 13.59 -31.60 18.68
CA ARG A 376 14.43 -32.80 18.50
C ARG A 376 13.61 -34.04 18.17
N GLU A 377 12.42 -34.18 18.76
CA GLU A 377 11.51 -35.30 18.48
C GLU A 377 10.98 -35.23 17.05
N LEU A 378 10.54 -34.04 16.59
CA LEU A 378 10.11 -33.85 15.20
C LEU A 378 11.25 -34.14 14.21
N ALA A 379 12.49 -33.72 14.51
CA ALA A 379 13.66 -34.05 13.69
C ALA A 379 13.96 -35.57 13.65
N ALA A 380 13.73 -36.29 14.77
CA ALA A 380 13.88 -37.75 14.85
C ALA A 380 12.73 -38.55 14.21
N LEU A 381 11.56 -37.92 14.01
CA LEU A 381 10.48 -38.46 13.17
C LEU A 381 10.72 -38.14 11.68
N HIS A 382 11.18 -36.92 11.38
CA HIS A 382 11.48 -36.42 10.03
C HIS A 382 12.42 -37.35 9.27
N SER A 383 13.51 -37.78 9.90
CA SER A 383 14.51 -38.68 9.28
C SER A 383 13.93 -40.02 8.79
N LYS A 384 12.78 -40.46 9.33
CA LYS A 384 12.08 -41.71 8.96
C LYS A 384 11.10 -41.54 7.79
N ILE A 385 10.70 -40.31 7.47
CA ILE A 385 9.78 -40.01 6.35
C ILE A 385 10.57 -39.97 5.03
N PRO A 386 10.01 -40.40 3.88
CA PRO A 386 10.65 -40.22 2.57
C PRO A 386 10.81 -38.74 2.20
N THR A 387 11.99 -38.36 1.70
CA THR A 387 12.39 -36.98 1.37
C THR A 387 11.37 -36.20 0.54
N MET A 388 10.73 -36.87 -0.43
CA MET A 388 9.73 -36.29 -1.34
C MET A 388 8.49 -35.69 -0.62
N TYR A 389 8.25 -36.03 0.64
CA TYR A 389 7.11 -35.52 1.42
C TYR A 389 7.53 -34.59 2.58
N ARG A 390 8.69 -34.83 3.19
CA ARG A 390 9.17 -34.06 4.36
C ARG A 390 9.93 -32.77 4.02
N HIS A 391 10.42 -32.59 2.80
CA HIS A 391 11.31 -31.47 2.43
C HIS A 391 10.71 -30.07 2.65
N GLU A 392 9.38 -29.95 2.73
CA GLU A 392 8.68 -28.73 3.15
C GLU A 392 8.99 -28.34 4.62
N ILE A 393 9.27 -29.30 5.49
CA ILE A 393 9.72 -29.07 6.88
C ILE A 393 11.13 -28.47 6.86
N SER A 394 12.03 -29.02 6.04
CA SER A 394 13.39 -28.49 5.84
C SER A 394 13.41 -27.08 5.22
N ARG A 395 12.38 -26.67 4.48
CA ARG A 395 12.21 -25.28 4.01
C ARG A 395 12.05 -24.27 5.15
N ILE A 396 11.47 -24.64 6.29
CA ILE A 396 11.35 -23.76 7.46
C ILE A 396 12.74 -23.48 8.06
N THR A 397 13.58 -24.52 8.20
CA THR A 397 14.98 -24.35 8.63
C THR A 397 15.75 -23.45 7.67
N ALA A 398 15.56 -23.61 6.36
CA ALA A 398 16.21 -22.77 5.35
C ALA A 398 15.76 -21.31 5.40
N GLN A 399 14.45 -21.06 5.54
CA GLN A 399 13.83 -19.74 5.74
C GLN A 399 14.42 -19.03 6.98
N LEU A 400 14.55 -19.72 8.11
CA LEU A 400 15.20 -19.18 9.31
C LEU A 400 16.70 -18.88 9.07
N CYS A 401 17.43 -19.75 8.36
CA CYS A 401 18.84 -19.49 8.05
C CYS A 401 19.03 -18.29 7.11
N ILE A 402 18.12 -18.08 6.14
CA ILE A 402 18.08 -16.88 5.30
C ILE A 402 17.84 -15.63 6.16
N ALA A 403 16.85 -15.67 7.04
CA ALA A 403 16.45 -14.51 7.84
C ALA A 403 17.49 -14.14 8.92
N ILE A 404 18.13 -15.13 9.56
CA ILE A 404 19.27 -14.92 10.46
C ILE A 404 20.48 -14.40 9.68
N GLY A 405 20.82 -15.02 8.53
CA GLY A 405 21.97 -14.64 7.72
C GLY A 405 21.88 -13.26 7.07
N ARG A 406 20.66 -12.75 6.86
CA ARG A 406 20.37 -11.36 6.44
C ARG A 406 20.31 -10.35 7.59
N GLY A 407 20.25 -10.81 8.84
CA GLY A 407 20.06 -9.94 10.02
C GLY A 407 18.61 -9.56 10.31
N ASN A 408 17.62 -10.15 9.63
CA ASN A 408 16.20 -9.95 9.91
C ASN A 408 15.77 -10.57 11.25
N ILE A 409 16.46 -11.65 11.67
CA ILE A 409 16.30 -12.29 12.99
C ILE A 409 17.60 -12.13 13.79
N LEU A 410 17.50 -11.61 15.02
CA LEU A 410 18.64 -11.36 15.90
C LEU A 410 18.54 -12.22 17.16
N VAL A 411 19.16 -13.41 17.11
CA VAL A 411 19.14 -14.40 18.19
C VAL A 411 20.54 -14.76 18.71
N PRO A 412 20.67 -15.15 20.00
CA PRO A 412 21.95 -15.50 20.60
C PRO A 412 22.72 -16.60 19.86
N LYS A 413 24.06 -16.57 19.99
CA LYS A 413 25.00 -17.55 19.45
C LYS A 413 24.55 -19.00 19.68
N ASP A 414 24.08 -19.29 20.88
CA ASP A 414 23.70 -20.64 21.29
C ASP A 414 22.35 -21.07 20.69
N SER A 415 21.38 -20.16 20.52
CA SER A 415 20.15 -20.44 19.77
C SER A 415 20.43 -20.76 18.30
N ARG A 416 21.34 -20.00 17.66
CA ARG A 416 21.80 -20.29 16.28
C ARG A 416 22.52 -21.63 16.18
N PHE A 417 23.30 -21.99 17.20
CA PHE A 417 23.99 -23.29 17.23
C PHE A 417 23.01 -24.45 17.46
N SER A 418 22.03 -24.31 18.36
CA SER A 418 20.99 -25.32 18.58
C SER A 418 20.14 -25.54 17.32
N LEU A 419 19.75 -24.47 16.62
CA LEU A 419 19.03 -24.54 15.34
C LEU A 419 19.75 -25.46 14.35
N LEU A 420 21.04 -25.20 14.12
CA LEU A 420 21.86 -26.00 13.20
C LEU A 420 22.13 -27.41 13.76
N SER A 421 22.32 -27.57 15.07
CA SER A 421 22.56 -28.88 15.70
C SER A 421 21.36 -29.83 15.59
N THR A 422 20.13 -29.31 15.62
CA THR A 422 18.90 -30.10 15.47
C THR A 422 18.54 -30.34 14.00
N TRP A 423 18.69 -29.33 13.13
CA TRP A 423 18.06 -29.35 11.79
C TRP A 423 18.99 -29.33 10.58
N LEU A 424 20.29 -29.08 10.73
CA LEU A 424 21.19 -28.99 9.57
C LEU A 424 21.35 -30.32 8.83
N GLU A 425 21.25 -31.45 9.54
CA GLU A 425 21.27 -32.79 8.97
C GLU A 425 20.09 -33.02 8.02
N ALA A 426 18.87 -32.78 8.51
CA ALA A 426 17.63 -32.85 7.73
C ALA A 426 17.70 -31.96 6.47
N LEU A 427 18.17 -30.72 6.64
CA LEU A 427 18.36 -29.78 5.54
C LEU A 427 19.39 -30.27 4.50
N TYR A 428 20.47 -30.94 4.92
CA TYR A 428 21.45 -31.54 4.00
C TYR A 428 20.91 -32.76 3.24
N GLU A 429 20.07 -33.59 3.85
CA GLU A 429 19.43 -34.71 3.15
C GLU A 429 18.36 -34.26 2.13
N ASP A 430 17.64 -33.17 2.46
CA ASP A 430 16.48 -32.72 1.70
C ASP A 430 16.81 -31.69 0.61
N PHE A 431 17.97 -31.01 0.67
CA PHE A 431 18.33 -29.91 -0.23
C PHE A 431 18.23 -30.28 -1.72
N GLY A 432 18.72 -31.45 -2.11
CA GLY A 432 18.59 -31.96 -3.48
C GLY A 432 17.14 -32.15 -3.95
N TRP A 433 16.18 -32.35 -3.04
CA TRP A 433 14.76 -32.35 -3.35
C TRP A 433 14.16 -30.95 -3.34
N MET A 434 14.46 -30.12 -2.34
CA MET A 434 14.02 -28.71 -2.27
C MET A 434 14.38 -27.95 -3.55
N ARG A 435 15.60 -28.18 -4.07
CA ARG A 435 16.14 -27.63 -5.33
C ARG A 435 15.41 -28.07 -6.61
N ARG A 436 14.75 -29.23 -6.60
CA ARG A 436 14.10 -29.83 -7.78
C ARG A 436 12.58 -29.72 -7.77
N ALA A 437 11.97 -29.86 -6.59
CA ALA A 437 10.51 -29.82 -6.42
C ALA A 437 9.98 -28.37 -6.36
N SER A 438 10.71 -27.46 -5.72
CA SER A 438 10.26 -26.08 -5.55
C SER A 438 10.97 -25.10 -6.48
N ARG A 439 10.18 -24.28 -7.19
CA ARG A 439 10.65 -23.11 -7.93
C ARG A 439 10.76 -21.85 -7.07
N SER A 440 10.26 -21.85 -5.82
CA SER A 440 10.25 -20.68 -4.94
C SER A 440 11.44 -20.63 -3.96
N VAL A 441 12.19 -21.73 -3.81
CA VAL A 441 13.39 -21.77 -2.95
C VAL A 441 14.62 -21.32 -3.77
N ASP A 442 15.06 -20.08 -3.61
CA ASP A 442 16.33 -19.63 -4.20
C ASP A 442 17.51 -20.33 -3.50
N LYS A 443 18.15 -21.26 -4.23
CA LYS A 443 19.35 -21.99 -3.83
C LYS A 443 20.40 -21.07 -3.19
N LYS A 444 20.68 -19.92 -3.80
CA LYS A 444 21.75 -19.01 -3.36
C LYS A 444 21.43 -18.36 -2.02
N LEU A 445 20.17 -17.98 -1.78
CA LEU A 445 19.76 -17.40 -0.51
C LEU A 445 19.92 -18.41 0.64
N VAL A 446 19.60 -19.69 0.41
CA VAL A 446 19.83 -20.74 1.40
C VAL A 446 21.33 -20.92 1.68
N GLU A 447 22.16 -20.95 0.64
CA GLU A 447 23.61 -21.12 0.75
C GLU A 447 24.31 -19.93 1.45
N ASP A 448 23.95 -18.69 1.10
CA ASP A 448 24.43 -17.48 1.76
C ASP A 448 23.91 -17.38 3.20
N GLY A 449 22.62 -17.68 3.43
CA GLY A 449 21.99 -17.64 4.75
C GLY A 449 22.63 -18.62 5.74
N LEU A 450 22.84 -19.87 5.31
CA LEU A 450 23.63 -20.86 6.06
C LEU A 450 25.06 -20.38 6.29
N SER A 451 25.73 -19.89 5.25
CA SER A 451 27.13 -19.42 5.33
C SER A 451 27.30 -18.32 6.38
N GLN A 452 26.45 -17.28 6.34
CA GLN A 452 26.49 -16.20 7.32
C GLN A 452 26.13 -16.70 8.73
N THR A 453 25.08 -17.50 8.86
CA THR A 453 24.67 -18.07 10.17
C THR A 453 25.82 -18.85 10.82
N ILE A 454 26.51 -19.71 10.07
CA ILE A 454 27.67 -20.48 10.54
C ILE A 454 28.84 -19.56 10.91
N LEU A 455 29.18 -18.58 10.07
CA LEU A 455 30.32 -17.67 10.28
C LEU A 455 30.20 -16.76 11.52
N THR A 456 29.03 -16.68 12.15
CA THR A 456 28.76 -15.96 13.41
C THR A 456 28.84 -16.83 14.67
N LEU A 457 29.16 -18.12 14.55
CA LEU A 457 29.38 -19.02 15.69
C LEU A 457 30.83 -18.95 16.20
N SER A 458 31.17 -19.65 17.29
CA SER A 458 32.59 -19.78 17.70
C SER A 458 33.39 -20.63 16.70
N LEU A 459 34.72 -20.47 16.64
CA LEU A 459 35.57 -21.24 15.71
C LEU A 459 35.48 -22.76 15.89
N ARG A 460 35.29 -23.25 17.13
CA ARG A 460 35.05 -24.68 17.42
C ARG A 460 33.71 -25.15 16.84
N GLN A 461 32.65 -24.35 16.97
CA GLN A 461 31.34 -24.68 16.40
C GLN A 461 31.37 -24.63 14.86
N GLN A 462 32.04 -23.63 14.27
CA GLN A 462 32.32 -23.54 12.83
C GLN A 462 33.05 -24.80 12.34
N GLN A 463 34.12 -25.22 13.02
CA GLN A 463 34.90 -26.43 12.67
C GLN A 463 34.03 -27.70 12.63
N ILE A 464 33.21 -27.95 13.66
CA ILE A 464 32.35 -29.15 13.74
C ILE A 464 31.38 -29.19 12.53
N ILE A 465 30.72 -28.07 12.24
CA ILE A 465 29.75 -27.96 11.16
C ILE A 465 30.44 -28.07 9.78
N LEU A 466 31.55 -27.38 9.58
CA LEU A 466 32.23 -27.28 8.29
C LEU A 466 32.98 -28.56 7.91
N LEU A 467 33.47 -29.34 8.88
CA LEU A 467 34.04 -30.68 8.60
C LEU A 467 32.95 -31.71 8.27
N SER A 468 31.79 -31.65 8.93
CA SER A 468 30.61 -32.46 8.56
C SER A 468 30.13 -32.12 7.14
N TRP A 469 30.03 -30.82 6.83
CA TRP A 469 29.72 -30.34 5.48
C TRP A 469 30.73 -30.83 4.45
N PHE A 470 32.03 -30.67 4.69
CA PHE A 470 33.08 -31.04 3.75
C PHE A 470 32.99 -32.51 3.33
N ASN A 471 32.79 -33.42 4.30
CA ASN A 471 32.58 -34.83 4.03
C ASN A 471 31.32 -35.09 3.18
N ARG A 472 30.21 -34.40 3.47
CA ARG A 472 28.96 -34.52 2.70
C ARG A 472 29.08 -33.97 1.30
N PHE A 473 29.73 -32.83 1.12
CA PHE A 473 29.91 -32.17 -0.17
C PHE A 473 30.75 -33.04 -1.12
N LEU A 474 31.80 -33.71 -0.62
CA LEU A 474 32.57 -34.69 -1.40
C LEU A 474 31.73 -35.90 -1.87
N ASN A 475 30.71 -36.31 -1.11
CA ASN A 475 29.89 -37.49 -1.39
C ASN A 475 28.55 -37.20 -2.10
N LYS A 476 28.06 -35.96 -2.07
CA LYS A 476 26.75 -35.54 -2.60
C LYS A 476 26.82 -34.43 -3.65
N GLY A 477 27.94 -33.71 -3.71
CA GLY A 477 28.16 -32.61 -4.64
C GLY A 477 27.02 -31.59 -4.63
N ASP A 478 26.41 -31.41 -5.80
CA ASP A 478 25.44 -30.35 -6.08
C ASP A 478 24.05 -30.54 -5.44
N ASP A 479 23.78 -31.72 -4.85
CA ASP A 479 22.61 -31.99 -3.99
C ASP A 479 22.86 -31.65 -2.50
N CYS A 480 24.02 -31.08 -2.16
CA CYS A 480 24.35 -30.50 -0.85
C CYS A 480 24.50 -28.97 -0.99
N PRO A 481 24.12 -28.14 0.02
CA PRO A 481 24.34 -26.69 -0.04
C PRO A 481 25.83 -26.36 -0.18
N ASN A 482 26.19 -25.52 -1.14
CA ASN A 482 27.55 -25.03 -1.31
C ASN A 482 27.85 -23.87 -0.36
N ILE A 483 28.37 -24.20 0.83
CA ILE A 483 28.88 -23.22 1.80
C ILE A 483 30.41 -23.07 1.75
N GLN A 484 31.05 -23.33 0.59
CA GLN A 484 32.50 -23.18 0.40
C GLN A 484 33.01 -21.81 0.88
N ARG A 485 32.26 -20.73 0.62
CA ARG A 485 32.62 -19.38 1.08
C ARG A 485 32.78 -19.30 2.61
N ALA A 486 31.93 -20.00 3.37
CA ALA A 486 32.08 -20.10 4.82
C ALA A 486 33.28 -20.97 5.21
N PHE A 487 33.50 -22.09 4.51
CA PHE A 487 34.65 -22.96 4.72
C PHE A 487 35.98 -22.20 4.54
N GLU A 488 36.15 -21.43 3.47
CA GLU A 488 37.37 -20.67 3.24
C GLU A 488 37.59 -19.55 4.27
N VAL A 489 36.52 -18.85 4.69
CA VAL A 489 36.63 -17.79 5.71
C VAL A 489 36.99 -18.38 7.07
N TRP A 490 36.40 -19.53 7.43
CA TRP A 490 36.81 -20.29 8.62
C TRP A 490 38.26 -20.78 8.51
N TRP A 491 38.68 -21.35 7.37
CA TRP A 491 40.04 -21.81 7.14
C TRP A 491 41.07 -20.70 7.35
N ARG A 492 40.83 -19.51 6.78
CA ARG A 492 41.70 -18.32 6.98
C ARG A 492 41.76 -17.89 8.46
N ARG A 493 40.64 -17.98 9.20
CA ARG A 493 40.58 -17.68 10.64
C ARG A 493 41.29 -18.75 11.50
N ALA A 494 41.19 -20.01 11.14
CA ALA A 494 41.73 -21.14 11.90
C ALA A 494 43.23 -21.36 11.67
N PHE A 495 43.68 -21.33 10.41
CA PHE A 495 45.04 -21.76 10.03
C PHE A 495 45.98 -20.64 9.58
N ILE A 496 45.47 -19.44 9.26
CA ILE A 496 46.31 -18.32 8.78
C ILE A 496 46.45 -17.24 9.85
N LYS A 497 45.34 -16.79 10.46
CA LYS A 497 45.42 -15.77 11.53
C LYS A 497 46.18 -16.22 12.78
N GLN A 498 46.02 -17.48 13.21
CA GLN A 498 46.69 -18.00 14.41
C GLN A 498 48.23 -18.01 14.30
N TYR A 499 48.78 -18.03 13.08
CA TYR A 499 50.22 -17.90 12.83
C TYR A 499 50.70 -16.44 12.71
N GLY A 500 49.79 -15.48 12.46
CA GLY A 500 50.09 -14.05 12.49
C GLY A 500 50.18 -13.51 13.91
N ASP A 501 49.20 -13.86 14.77
CA ASP A 501 49.13 -13.39 16.15
C ASP A 501 50.28 -13.95 17.04
N MET A 502 51.00 -14.99 16.58
CA MET A 502 52.24 -15.47 17.19
C MET A 502 53.48 -14.60 16.87
N HIS A 503 53.39 -13.69 15.90
CA HIS A 503 54.48 -12.81 15.47
C HIS A 503 54.24 -11.32 15.76
N ASP A 504 53.00 -10.88 15.99
CA ASP A 504 52.66 -9.50 16.36
C ASP A 504 51.83 -9.46 17.66
N GLY A 505 52.53 -9.49 18.80
CA GLY A 505 51.96 -9.51 20.15
C GLY A 505 51.40 -8.16 20.63
N SER A 506 50.72 -7.41 19.76
CA SER A 506 50.21 -6.07 20.04
C SER A 506 48.91 -6.10 20.87
N GLN A 507 49.05 -5.97 22.20
CA GLN A 507 47.92 -5.88 23.13
C GLN A 507 47.04 -4.65 22.85
N LEU A 508 45.72 -4.85 22.75
CA LEU A 508 44.73 -3.77 22.78
C LEU A 508 44.62 -3.18 24.20
N GLN A 509 45.50 -2.24 24.53
CA GLN A 509 45.39 -1.46 25.77
C GLN A 509 44.28 -0.40 25.62
N ILE A 510 43.21 -0.55 26.42
CA ILE A 510 42.15 0.46 26.53
C ILE A 510 42.61 1.51 27.54
N THR A 511 43.14 2.62 27.05
CA THR A 511 43.53 3.76 27.89
C THR A 511 42.28 4.53 28.35
N VAL A 512 41.91 4.37 29.62
CA VAL A 512 40.82 5.15 30.24
C VAL A 512 41.39 6.49 30.72
N CYS A 513 41.10 7.56 29.97
CA CYS A 513 41.44 8.93 30.37
C CYS A 513 40.46 9.45 31.42
N ASN A 514 40.83 9.38 32.69
CA ASN A 514 40.11 10.07 33.76
C ASN A 514 40.40 11.57 33.69
N PHE A 515 39.36 12.39 33.53
CA PHE A 515 39.47 13.84 33.72
C PHE A 515 39.48 14.17 35.22
N PRO A 516 40.39 15.04 35.71
CA PRO A 516 40.31 15.56 37.08
C PRO A 516 39.09 16.48 37.23
N SER A 517 38.57 16.55 38.47
CA SER A 517 37.44 17.39 38.87
C SER A 517 37.84 18.84 39.17
#